data_AF-A0A7D9I2L6-F1
#
_entry.id   AF-A0A7D9I2L6-F1
#
_cell.length_a   1.000
_cell.length_b   1.000
_cell.length_c   1.000
_cell.angle_alpha   90.00
_cell.angle_beta   90.00
_cell.angle_gamma   90.00
#
_symmetry.space_group_name_H-M   'P 1'
#
loop_
_entity.id
_entity.type
_entity.pdbx_description
1 polymer ?
#
loop_
_entity_poly.entity_id
_entity_poly.type
_entity_poly.pdbx_seq_one_letter_code
_entity_poly.pdbx_strand_id
1 'polypeptide(L)'
;ANGPNEADVVKVVPTPNNGSPELVRLHHSKTSETGEEVIWFKFQKLKYIYDAEEKKEFLPVDFPVDHSMEYYKTAKGYQEESEITEFATKYGKNK
;
A
#
# COMPACT_ATOMS: atom_id res chain seq x y z
N ALA A 1 3.77 -13.29 -20.33
CA ALA A 1 4.76 -12.30 -19.86
C ALA A 1 4.58 -12.20 -18.37
N ASN A 2 5.62 -12.48 -17.58
CA ASN A 2 5.55 -12.59 -16.13
C ASN A 2 5.28 -11.21 -15.52
N GLY A 3 4.00 -10.86 -15.36
CA GLY A 3 3.57 -9.59 -14.75
C GLY A 3 3.53 -9.68 -13.22
N PRO A 4 3.26 -8.57 -12.53
CA PRO A 4 3.15 -8.54 -11.07
C PRO A 4 2.16 -9.58 -10.51
N ASN A 5 1.12 -9.92 -11.27
CA ASN A 5 0.08 -10.89 -10.87
C ASN A 5 0.59 -12.33 -10.75
N GLU A 6 1.71 -12.67 -11.40
CA GLU A 6 2.26 -14.03 -11.43
C GLU A 6 3.60 -14.14 -10.65
N ALA A 7 4.13 -13.02 -10.13
CA ALA A 7 5.45 -12.96 -9.54
C ALA A 7 5.41 -13.13 -8.01
N ASP A 8 6.25 -14.00 -7.43
CA ASP A 8 6.32 -14.17 -5.97
C ASP A 8 7.29 -13.21 -5.27
N VAL A 9 8.23 -12.62 -6.01
CA VAL A 9 9.30 -11.78 -5.47
C VAL A 9 9.60 -10.61 -6.40
N VAL A 10 10.11 -9.52 -5.83
CA VAL A 10 10.59 -8.35 -6.57
C VAL A 10 11.98 -7.95 -6.07
N LYS A 11 12.86 -7.58 -7.01
CA LYS A 11 14.17 -6.99 -6.68
C LYS A 11 14.01 -5.49 -6.53
N VAL A 12 14.22 -4.98 -5.32
CA VAL A 12 14.26 -3.55 -5.05
C VAL A 12 15.70 -3.08 -5.15
N VAL A 13 15.95 -2.03 -5.92
CA VAL A 13 17.24 -1.33 -6.00
C VAL A 13 17.01 0.08 -5.46
N PRO A 14 17.49 0.39 -4.25
CA PRO A 14 17.31 1.72 -3.69
C PRO A 14 18.13 2.75 -4.45
N THR A 15 17.75 4.02 -4.28
CA THR A 15 18.59 5.13 -4.74
C THR A 15 19.95 5.11 -4.02
N PRO A 16 21.01 5.69 -4.64
CA PRO A 16 22.32 5.74 -4.01
C PRO A 16 22.27 6.29 -2.58
N ASN A 17 23.03 5.67 -1.67
CA ASN A 17 23.10 6.00 -0.25
C ASN A 17 21.83 5.70 0.58
N ASN A 18 20.81 5.03 0.03
CA ASN A 18 19.61 4.60 0.77
C ASN A 18 19.58 3.08 1.00
N GLY A 19 20.70 2.53 1.47
CA GLY A 19 20.84 1.10 1.77
C GLY A 19 21.36 0.27 0.58
N SER A 20 20.92 -0.99 0.50
CA SER A 20 21.40 -1.96 -0.50
C SER A 20 20.24 -2.66 -1.21
N PRO A 21 20.47 -3.22 -2.41
CA PRO A 21 19.44 -3.98 -3.12
C PRO A 21 18.96 -5.20 -2.34
N GLU A 22 17.66 -5.49 -2.40
CA GLU A 22 17.03 -6.60 -1.68
C GLU A 22 16.02 -7.32 -2.56
N LEU A 23 15.93 -8.64 -2.44
CA LEU A 23 14.79 -9.42 -2.94
C LEU A 23 13.73 -9.46 -1.85
N VAL A 24 12.59 -8.84 -2.10
CA VAL A 24 11.46 -8.81 -1.16
C VAL A 24 10.31 -9.63 -1.71
N ARG A 25 9.52 -10.21 -0.80
CA ARG A 25 8.35 -11.00 -1.15
C ARG A 25 7.24 -10.09 -1.69
N LEU A 26 6.64 -10.49 -2.79
CA LEU A 26 5.43 -9.89 -3.32
C LEU A 26 4.22 -10.55 -2.65
N HIS A 27 3.26 -9.73 -2.24
CA HIS A 27 2.05 -10.18 -1.58
C HIS A 27 0.84 -9.87 -2.46
N HIS A 28 -0.01 -10.86 -2.64
CA HIS A 28 -1.30 -10.74 -3.33
C HIS A 28 -2.40 -10.88 -2.28
N SER A 29 -3.30 -9.91 -2.26
CA SER A 29 -4.45 -9.87 -1.36
C SER A 29 -5.67 -9.38 -2.13
N LYS A 30 -6.87 -9.52 -1.57
CA LYS A 30 -8.10 -8.98 -2.16
C LYS A 30 -8.68 -7.91 -1.25
N THR A 31 -9.14 -6.80 -1.83
CA THR A 31 -9.90 -5.78 -1.09
C THR A 31 -11.21 -6.38 -0.61
N SER A 32 -11.60 -6.13 0.64
CA SER A 32 -12.83 -6.65 1.23
C SER A 32 -14.09 -6.13 0.55
N GLU A 33 -14.05 -4.93 -0.04
CA GLU A 33 -15.20 -4.26 -0.65
C GLU A 33 -15.41 -4.66 -2.11
N THR A 34 -14.36 -4.57 -2.93
CA THR A 34 -14.44 -4.80 -4.39
C THR A 34 -14.01 -6.20 -4.81
N GLY A 35 -13.28 -6.92 -3.94
CA GLY A 35 -12.65 -8.19 -4.29
C GLY A 35 -11.46 -8.06 -5.24
N GLU A 36 -11.05 -6.83 -5.56
CA GLU A 36 -9.94 -6.54 -6.47
C GLU A 36 -8.60 -6.98 -5.88
N GLU A 37 -7.71 -7.40 -6.78
CA GLU A 37 -6.38 -7.84 -6.39
C GLU A 37 -5.50 -6.65 -6.03
N VAL A 38 -4.97 -6.69 -4.81
CA VAL A 38 -4.00 -5.72 -4.29
C VAL A 38 -2.65 -6.42 -4.17
N ILE A 39 -1.72 -5.96 -5.00
CA ILE A 39 -0.34 -6.46 -5.06
C ILE A 39 0.55 -5.47 -4.34
N TRP A 40 1.31 -5.93 -3.35
CA TRP A 40 2.14 -5.05 -2.53
C TRP A 40 3.38 -5.74 -1.98
N PHE A 41 4.36 -4.94 -1.56
CA PHE A 41 5.51 -5.40 -0.78
C PHE A 41 5.89 -4.38 0.28
N LYS A 42 6.81 -4.75 1.16
CA LYS A 42 7.44 -3.81 2.11
C LYS A 42 8.94 -3.76 1.85
N PHE A 43 9.48 -2.55 1.85
CA PHE A 43 10.91 -2.30 1.77
C PHE A 43 11.25 -1.17 2.73
N GLN A 44 12.26 -1.37 3.59
CA GLN A 44 12.67 -0.39 4.59
C GLN A 44 11.52 0.21 5.42
N LYS A 45 10.61 -0.65 5.89
CA LYS A 45 9.38 -0.31 6.67
C LYS A 45 8.29 0.43 5.89
N LEU A 46 8.53 0.84 4.65
CA LEU A 46 7.50 1.43 3.79
C LEU A 46 6.76 0.33 3.02
N LYS A 47 5.44 0.47 2.92
CA LYS A 47 4.60 -0.40 2.07
C LYS A 47 4.47 0.26 0.70
N TYR A 48 4.63 -0.55 -0.35
CA TYR A 48 4.44 -0.16 -1.74
C TYR A 48 3.30 -0.97 -2.33
N ILE A 49 2.35 -0.31 -3.00
CA ILE A 49 1.19 -0.92 -3.65
C ILE A 49 1.31 -0.72 -5.16
N TYR A 50 1.00 -1.74 -5.93
CA TYR A 50 0.98 -1.66 -7.38
C TYR A 50 -0.26 -0.89 -7.86
N ASP A 51 -0.03 0.21 -8.58
CA ASP A 51 -1.08 0.92 -9.31
C ASP A 51 -1.24 0.26 -10.69
N ALA A 52 -2.26 -0.57 -10.84
CA ALA A 52 -2.52 -1.30 -12.09
C ALA A 52 -3.24 -0.44 -13.15
N GLU A 53 -3.93 0.62 -12.75
CA GLU A 53 -4.85 1.37 -13.61
C GLU A 53 -4.14 2.47 -14.39
N GLU A 54 -3.40 3.34 -13.69
CA GLU A 54 -2.83 4.53 -14.31
C GLU A 54 -1.34 4.35 -14.60
N LYS A 55 -0.53 4.22 -13.55
CA LYS A 55 0.93 4.35 -13.67
C LYS A 55 1.64 3.04 -13.97
N LYS A 56 1.01 1.90 -13.69
CA LYS A 56 1.60 0.55 -13.88
C LYS A 56 2.94 0.41 -13.15
N GLU A 57 3.01 0.97 -11.94
CA GLU A 57 4.20 0.97 -11.09
C GLU A 57 3.86 0.78 -9.62
N PHE A 58 4.86 0.44 -8.81
CA PHE A 58 4.72 0.35 -7.36
C PHE A 58 4.90 1.72 -6.72
N LEU A 59 3.86 2.22 -6.06
CA LEU A 59 3.86 3.50 -5.36
C LEU A 59 3.92 3.29 -3.85
N PRO A 60 4.62 4.16 -3.10
CA PRO A 60 4.50 4.15 -1.65
C PRO A 60 3.04 4.41 -1.26
N VAL A 61 2.59 3.78 -0.18
CA VAL A 61 1.26 4.06 0.37
C VAL A 61 1.18 5.54 0.75
N ASP A 62 0.23 6.24 0.15
CA ASP A 62 -0.04 7.63 0.43
C ASP A 62 -1.03 7.77 1.59
N PHE A 63 -0.67 8.62 2.56
CA PHE A 63 -1.51 8.89 3.73
C PHE A 63 -2.29 10.18 3.49
N PRO A 64 -3.63 10.17 3.62
CA PRO A 64 -4.44 11.35 3.31
C PRO A 64 -4.27 12.42 4.39
N VAL A 65 -3.34 13.34 4.15
CA VAL A 65 -2.98 14.46 5.04
C VAL A 65 -3.41 15.82 4.47
N ASP A 66 -3.98 15.82 3.28
CA ASP A 66 -4.33 16.99 2.48
C ASP A 66 -5.83 17.33 2.50
N HIS A 67 -6.57 16.82 3.50
CA HIS A 67 -7.97 17.18 3.65
C HIS A 67 -8.16 18.65 4.06
N SER A 68 -9.37 19.18 3.81
CA SER A 68 -9.70 20.55 4.21
C SER A 68 -9.70 20.70 5.73
N MET A 69 -9.46 21.93 6.20
CA MET A 69 -9.54 22.22 7.65
C MET A 69 -10.94 21.95 8.21
N GLU A 70 -11.99 22.10 7.40
CA GLU A 70 -13.36 21.78 7.79
C GLU A 70 -13.57 20.28 8.01
N TYR A 71 -12.98 19.43 7.17
CA TYR A 71 -12.99 17.99 7.36
C TYR A 71 -12.39 17.64 8.73
N TYR A 72 -11.19 18.13 9.03
CA TYR A 72 -10.55 17.85 10.31
C TYR A 72 -11.30 18.39 11.52
N LYS A 73 -11.99 19.54 11.39
CA LYS A 73 -12.83 20.10 12.47
C LYS A 73 -14.07 19.27 12.78
N THR A 74 -14.62 18.58 11.78
CA THR A 74 -15.90 17.86 11.88
C THR A 74 -15.75 16.35 11.94
N ALA A 75 -14.56 15.82 11.67
CA ALA A 75 -14.24 14.40 11.71
C ALA A 75 -14.54 13.79 13.08
N LYS A 76 -15.27 12.66 13.08
CA LYS A 76 -15.61 11.89 14.29
C LYS A 76 -14.81 10.59 14.43
N GLY A 77 -13.84 10.38 13.54
CA GLY A 77 -13.16 9.11 13.36
C GLY A 77 -13.99 8.10 12.55
N TYR A 78 -13.39 6.94 12.27
CA TYR A 78 -14.07 5.81 11.64
C TYR A 78 -15.14 5.26 12.58
N GLN A 79 -16.35 5.07 12.05
CA GLN A 79 -17.50 4.63 12.86
C GLN A 79 -17.73 3.13 12.73
N GLU A 80 -17.30 2.52 11.61
CA GLU A 80 -17.53 1.12 11.31
C GLU A 80 -16.24 0.28 11.45
N GLU A 81 -16.38 -0.96 11.93
CA GLU A 81 -15.24 -1.90 11.98
C GLU A 81 -14.71 -2.28 10.59
N SER A 82 -15.57 -2.22 9.56
CA SER A 82 -15.18 -2.45 8.17
C SER A 82 -14.17 -1.40 7.72
N GLU A 83 -14.41 -0.12 8.02
CA GLU A 83 -13.46 0.97 7.74
C GLU A 83 -12.13 0.68 8.44
N ILE A 84 -12.15 0.41 9.74
CA ILE A 84 -10.92 0.13 10.51
C ILE A 84 -10.14 -1.04 9.90
N THR A 85 -10.83 -2.10 9.47
CA THR A 85 -10.21 -3.29 8.85
C THR A 85 -9.61 -2.96 7.49
N GLU A 86 -10.29 -2.17 6.69
CA GLU A 86 -9.80 -1.70 5.39
C GLU A 86 -8.55 -0.84 5.56
N PHE A 87 -8.60 0.18 6.43
CA PHE A 87 -7.47 1.05 6.76
C PHE A 87 -6.30 0.23 7.35
N ALA A 88 -6.55 -0.75 8.21
CA ALA A 88 -5.50 -1.63 8.74
C ALA A 88 -4.86 -2.52 7.65
N THR A 89 -5.64 -2.94 6.65
CA THR A 89 -5.13 -3.71 5.50
C THR A 89 -4.28 -2.80 4.60
N LYS A 90 -4.76 -1.59 4.32
CA LYS A 90 -4.07 -0.60 3.48
C LYS A 90 -2.78 -0.08 4.12
N TYR A 91 -2.85 0.46 5.33
CA TYR A 91 -1.75 1.16 6.00
C TYR A 91 -0.93 0.27 6.96
N GLY A 92 -1.49 -0.86 7.39
CA GLY A 92 -0.90 -1.68 8.45
C GLY A 92 -1.29 -1.21 9.85
N LYS A 93 -1.02 -2.04 10.85
CA LYS A 93 -1.25 -1.71 12.27
C LYS A 93 -0.07 -0.92 12.82
N ASN A 94 -0.35 0.13 13.60
CA ASN A 94 0.66 0.83 14.39
C ASN A 94 1.12 -0.09 15.53
N LYS A 95 2.42 -0.39 15.61
CA LYS A 95 3.03 -1.28 16.60
C LYS A 95 4.32 -0.68 17.13
#